data_AF-A0A7V9B946-F1
#
_entry.id   AF-A0A7V9B946-F1
#
_cell.length_a   1.000
_cell.length_b   1.000
_cell.length_c   1.000
_cell.angle_alpha   90.00
_cell.angle_beta   90.00
_cell.angle_gamma   90.00
#
_symmetry.space_group_name_H-M   'P 1'
#
loop_
_entity.id
_entity.type
_entity.pdbx_description
1 polymer ?
#
loop_
_entity_poly.entity_id
_entity_poly.type
_entity_poly.pdbx_seq_one_letter_code
_entity_poly.pdbx_strand_id
1 'polypeptide(L)'
;MAYQAIVASRQEIFVAPFAGSGERRLVSTNGGTEPLWSRDGRELFFQSGNRLMGVSVTLGTSFSSSPPRLVQEGRFIASSNGNTSFSITKDGARFLRIQPMDQEPAITHIEVVLNWFSALKRRAAGRVE
;
A
#
# COMPACT_ATOMS: atom_id res chain seq x y z
N MET A 1 10.80 18.71 0.74
CA MET A 1 10.76 17.35 0.18
C MET A 1 10.56 16.33 1.29
N ALA A 2 9.87 15.23 1.03
CA ALA A 2 9.82 14.08 1.93
C ALA A 2 10.56 12.91 1.30
N TYR A 3 11.26 12.13 2.12
CA TYR A 3 12.03 10.98 1.65
C TYR A 3 12.13 9.92 2.76
N GLN A 4 12.35 8.68 2.34
CA GLN A 4 12.62 7.58 3.24
C GLN A 4 14.13 7.40 3.41
N ALA A 5 14.57 7.08 4.63
CA ALA A 5 15.95 6.72 4.92
C ALA A 5 16.01 5.63 5.99
N ILE A 6 17.02 4.75 5.91
CA ILE A 6 17.26 3.75 6.95
C ILE A 6 18.04 4.40 8.09
N VAL A 7 17.49 4.35 9.30
CA VAL A 7 18.13 4.82 10.54
C VAL A 7 17.99 3.71 11.58
N ALA A 8 19.11 3.32 12.20
CA ALA A 8 19.15 2.22 13.17
C ALA A 8 18.41 0.96 12.68
N SER A 9 18.66 0.56 11.43
CA SER A 9 18.06 -0.61 10.76
C SER A 9 16.54 -0.55 10.54
N ARG A 10 15.91 0.62 10.66
CA ARG A 10 14.49 0.83 10.36
C ARG A 10 14.32 1.92 9.29
N GLN A 11 13.43 1.70 8.33
CA GLN A 11 13.05 2.76 7.38
C GLN A 11 12.20 3.79 8.11
N GLU A 12 12.55 5.07 7.95
CA GLU A 12 11.87 6.21 8.56
C GLU A 12 11.63 7.29 7.50
N ILE A 13 10.60 8.10 7.71
CA ILE A 13 10.23 9.23 6.87
C ILE A 13 10.79 10.51 7.46
N PHE A 14 11.55 11.22 6.62
CA PHE A 14 12.09 12.53 6.91
C PHE A 14 11.51 13.58 5.98
N VAL A 15 11.41 14.80 6.49
CA VAL A 15 11.14 16.00 5.68
C VAL A 15 12.33 16.94 5.80
N ALA A 16 12.77 17.48 4.67
CA ALA A 16 13.83 18.49 4.61
C ALA A 16 13.49 19.55 3.56
N PRO A 17 14.08 20.75 3.64
CA PRO A 17 14.03 21.71 2.54
C PRO A 17 14.54 21.08 1.24
N PHE A 18 13.92 21.46 0.12
CA PHE A 18 14.38 20.98 -1.18
C PHE A 18 15.67 21.70 -1.63
N ALA A 19 15.83 22.97 -1.27
CA ALA A 19 17.01 23.77 -1.54
C ALA A 19 17.46 24.49 -0.26
N GLY A 20 18.78 24.68 -0.13
CA GLY A 20 19.41 25.38 0.99
C GLY A 20 19.85 24.48 2.15
N SER A 21 20.50 25.09 3.14
CA SER A 21 20.90 24.43 4.38
C SER A 21 19.77 24.50 5.39
N GLY A 22 18.99 23.42 5.53
CA GLY A 22 18.07 23.28 6.64
C GLY A 22 18.00 21.85 7.14
N GLU A 23 17.64 21.73 8.41
CA GLU A 23 17.64 20.44 9.09
C GLU A 23 16.55 19.51 8.53
N ARG A 24 16.91 18.23 8.38
CA ARG A 24 15.91 17.17 8.20
C ARG A 24 15.16 16.94 9.52
N ARG A 25 13.86 16.73 9.43
CA ARG A 25 12.97 16.46 10.58
C ARG A 25 12.40 15.06 10.43
N LEU A 26 12.53 14.26 11.48
CA LEU A 26 11.89 12.94 11.55
C LEU A 26 10.38 13.14 11.70
N VAL A 27 9.60 12.47 10.85
CA VAL A 27 8.13 12.58 10.84
C VAL A 27 7.47 11.30 11.32
N SER A 28 7.99 10.14 10.92
CA SER A 28 7.50 8.85 11.41
C SER A 28 8.03 8.56 12.82
N THR A 29 7.24 7.84 13.62
CA THR A 29 7.61 7.48 15.01
C THR A 29 7.89 6.00 15.19
N ASN A 30 7.34 5.14 14.32
CA ASN A 30 7.47 3.68 14.38
C ASN A 30 7.79 3.10 13.00
N GLY A 31 8.69 3.75 12.27
CA GLY A 31 9.02 3.40 10.90
C GLY A 31 8.02 3.92 9.86
N GLY A 32 8.50 4.02 8.63
CA GLY A 32 7.65 4.30 7.48
C GLY A 32 8.35 4.25 6.13
N THR A 33 7.53 4.06 5.10
CA THR A 33 7.94 3.93 3.69
C THR A 33 6.98 4.70 2.78
N GLU A 34 7.40 4.89 1.53
CA GLU A 34 6.54 5.40 0.45
C GLU A 34 5.85 6.74 0.79
N PRO A 35 6.61 7.81 1.13
CA PRO A 35 6.01 9.09 1.48
C PRO A 35 5.31 9.74 0.28
N LEU A 36 4.10 10.25 0.50
CA LEU A 36 3.30 10.95 -0.49
C LEU A 36 2.71 12.24 0.10
N TRP A 37 3.09 13.39 -0.46
CA TRP A 37 2.48 14.66 -0.12
C TRP A 37 1.06 14.75 -0.68
N SER A 38 0.16 15.33 0.11
CA SER A 38 -1.10 15.86 -0.42
C SER A 38 -0.79 16.94 -1.47
N ARG A 39 -1.71 17.11 -2.42
CA ARG A 39 -1.50 18.04 -3.53
C ARG A 39 -1.46 19.51 -3.11
N ASP A 40 -2.03 19.83 -1.95
CA ASP A 40 -1.97 21.16 -1.33
C ASP A 40 -0.77 21.34 -0.39
N GLY A 41 0.04 20.30 -0.17
CA GLY A 41 1.23 20.31 0.69
C GLY A 41 0.95 20.40 2.19
N ARG A 42 -0.31 20.26 2.62
CA ARG A 42 -0.73 20.37 4.04
C ARG A 42 -0.77 19.05 4.77
N GLU A 43 -0.72 17.92 4.07
CA GLU A 43 -0.63 16.59 4.65
C GLU A 43 0.48 15.79 3.99
N LEU A 44 1.11 14.92 4.79
CA LEU A 44 2.05 13.92 4.31
C LEU A 44 1.55 12.55 4.75
N PHE A 45 1.40 11.67 3.78
CA PHE A 45 1.00 10.28 3.98
C PHE A 45 2.20 9.37 3.83
N PHE A 46 2.20 8.25 4.55
CA PHE A 46 3.23 7.23 4.43
C PHE A 46 2.70 5.89 4.94
N GLN A 47 3.32 4.80 4.50
CA GLN A 47 2.99 3.48 4.98
C GLN A 47 3.80 3.15 6.25
N SER A 48 3.18 2.48 7.23
CA SER A 48 3.87 1.88 8.38
C SER A 48 3.30 0.47 8.61
N GLY A 49 4.01 -0.55 8.13
CA GLY A 49 3.49 -1.92 8.09
C GLY A 49 2.22 -2.03 7.23
N ASN A 50 1.12 -2.53 7.81
CA ASN A 50 -0.19 -2.64 7.15
C ASN A 50 -1.10 -1.43 7.41
N ARG A 51 -0.52 -0.24 7.60
CA ARG A 51 -1.25 0.99 7.91
C ARG A 51 -0.81 2.12 7.01
N LEU A 52 -1.79 2.87 6.52
CA LEU A 52 -1.56 4.20 6.00
C LEU A 52 -1.62 5.18 7.17
N MET A 53 -0.53 5.91 7.35
CA MET A 53 -0.39 6.97 8.34
C MET A 53 -0.47 8.32 7.63
N GLY A 54 -0.95 9.32 8.35
CA GLY A 54 -1.00 10.71 7.90
C GLY A 54 -0.49 11.65 8.98
N VAL A 55 0.17 12.73 8.56
CA VAL A 55 0.48 13.87 9.42
C VAL A 55 -0.01 15.15 8.75
N SER A 56 -0.54 16.07 9.55
CA SER A 56 -0.75 17.43 9.11
C SER A 56 0.57 18.20 9.22
N VAL A 57 0.87 19.01 8.22
CA VAL A 57 2.12 19.77 8.10
C VAL A 57 1.80 21.25 7.98
N THR A 58 2.49 22.05 8.78
CA THR A 58 2.50 23.50 8.64
C THR A 58 3.85 23.93 8.10
N LEU A 59 3.84 24.50 6.91
CA LEU A 59 5.00 25.08 6.23
C LEU A 59 5.00 26.60 6.46
N GLY A 60 6.15 27.17 6.79
CA GLY A 60 6.33 28.59 7.06
C GLY A 60 7.77 28.89 7.47
N THR A 61 7.98 29.87 8.34
CA THR A 61 9.31 30.19 8.91
C THR A 61 9.91 29.02 9.69
N SER A 62 9.07 28.14 10.23
CA SER A 62 9.49 26.89 10.84
C SER A 62 8.61 25.73 10.37
N PHE A 63 9.23 24.56 10.21
CA PHE A 63 8.51 23.33 9.90
C PHE A 63 7.93 22.74 11.19
N SER A 64 6.64 22.43 11.18
CA SER A 64 6.00 21.62 12.21
C SER A 64 5.05 20.59 11.60
N SER A 65 4.89 19.47 12.28
CA SER A 65 3.96 18.41 11.90
C SER A 65 3.22 17.89 13.13
N SER A 66 1.99 17.43 12.94
CA SER A 66 1.26 16.67 13.96
C SER A 66 1.96 15.32 14.22
N PRO A 67 1.67 14.64 15.34
CA PRO A 67 1.95 13.23 15.47
C PRO A 67 1.27 12.42 14.34
N PRO A 68 1.88 11.30 13.88
CA PRO A 68 1.25 10.41 12.92
C PRO A 68 -0.07 9.83 13.44
N ARG A 69 -1.13 9.97 12.65
CA ARG A 69 -2.44 9.35 12.89
C ARG A 69 -2.71 8.24 11.88
N LEU A 70 -3.44 7.22 12.30
CA LEU A 70 -3.94 6.20 11.38
C LEU A 70 -4.97 6.83 10.44
N VAL A 71 -4.77 6.66 9.14
CA VAL A 71 -5.74 7.06 8.10
C VAL A 71 -6.55 5.85 7.66
N GLN A 72 -5.88 4.72 7.43
CA GLN A 72 -6.54 3.51 6.93
C GLN A 72 -5.70 2.27 7.26
N GLU A 73 -6.36 1.16 7.59
CA GLU A 73 -5.71 -0.16 7.66
C GLU A 73 -5.80 -0.90 6.33
N GLY A 74 -4.77 -1.70 6.02
CA GLY A 74 -4.77 -2.58 4.87
C GLY A 74 -3.42 -3.19 4.53
N ARG A 75 -3.48 -4.28 3.77
CA ARG A 75 -2.28 -4.86 3.13
C ARG A 75 -1.88 -3.99 1.94
N PHE A 76 -0.58 -3.77 1.81
CA PHE A 76 0.05 -3.09 0.69
C PHE A 76 1.03 -4.04 0.04
N ILE A 77 1.17 -3.96 -1.28
CA ILE A 77 2.33 -4.56 -1.94
C ILE A 77 3.56 -3.70 -1.67
N ALA A 78 4.70 -4.30 -1.37
CA ALA A 78 5.94 -3.55 -1.21
C ALA A 78 6.38 -2.99 -2.57
N SER A 79 6.55 -1.67 -2.68
CA SER A 79 7.15 -1.08 -3.87
C SER A 79 8.66 -1.32 -3.91
N SER A 80 9.15 -1.85 -5.03
CA SER A 80 10.58 -2.10 -5.26
C SER A 80 11.27 -1.01 -6.10
N ASN A 81 10.51 -0.08 -6.68
CA ASN A 81 11.03 0.93 -7.63
C ASN A 81 10.93 2.37 -7.12
N GLY A 82 10.60 2.57 -5.83
CA GLY A 82 10.50 3.90 -5.22
C GLY A 82 9.20 4.66 -5.51
N ASN A 83 8.27 4.09 -6.31
CA ASN A 83 6.92 4.62 -6.44
C ASN A 83 6.08 4.26 -5.22
N THR A 84 4.97 4.96 -4.98
CA THR A 84 4.02 4.57 -3.95
C THR A 84 3.08 3.47 -4.47
N SER A 85 2.84 2.45 -3.65
CA SER A 85 1.84 1.39 -3.85
C SER A 85 0.40 1.88 -3.68
N PHE A 86 0.25 3.17 -3.36
CA PHE A 86 -1.02 3.85 -3.14
C PHE A 86 -1.04 5.24 -3.77
N SER A 87 -2.25 5.78 -3.93
CA SER A 87 -2.49 7.16 -4.35
C SER A 87 -3.68 7.74 -3.60
N ILE A 88 -3.73 9.06 -3.51
CA ILE A 88 -4.76 9.81 -2.80
C ILE A 88 -5.32 10.87 -3.76
N THR A 89 -6.63 11.05 -3.77
CA THR A 89 -7.26 12.06 -4.64
C THR A 89 -6.84 13.47 -4.24
N LYS A 90 -6.95 14.42 -5.19
CA LYS A 90 -6.53 15.81 -4.98
C LYS A 90 -7.19 16.46 -3.74
N ASP A 91 -8.42 16.09 -3.45
CA ASP A 91 -9.22 16.55 -2.31
C ASP A 91 -8.94 15.78 -1.00
N GLY A 92 -8.05 14.78 -1.03
CA GLY A 92 -7.74 13.93 0.12
C GLY A 92 -8.85 12.95 0.51
N ALA A 93 -10.00 12.97 -0.18
CA ALA A 93 -11.21 12.28 0.27
C ALA A 93 -11.23 10.79 -0.10
N ARG A 94 -10.44 10.37 -1.09
CA ARG A 94 -10.38 8.98 -1.55
C ARG A 94 -8.94 8.50 -1.60
N PHE A 95 -8.81 7.21 -1.32
CA PHE A 95 -7.56 6.50 -1.26
C PHE A 95 -7.65 5.25 -2.13
N LEU A 96 -6.64 5.02 -2.95
CA LEU A 96 -6.47 3.83 -3.77
C LEU A 96 -5.17 3.14 -3.36
N ARG A 97 -5.20 1.81 -3.14
CA ARG A 97 -4.00 1.00 -2.90
C ARG A 97 -3.96 -0.20 -3.83
N ILE A 98 -2.74 -0.65 -4.12
CA ILE A 98 -2.47 -1.97 -4.66
C ILE A 98 -2.24 -2.91 -3.48
N GLN A 99 -3.08 -3.94 -3.37
CA GLN A 99 -2.95 -4.96 -2.34
C GLN A 99 -2.58 -6.29 -2.99
N PRO A 100 -1.82 -7.16 -2.29
CA PRO A 100 -1.58 -8.51 -2.80
C PRO A 100 -2.92 -9.22 -2.93
N MET A 101 -3.10 -10.02 -3.98
CA MET A 101 -4.25 -10.91 -4.06
C MET A 101 -4.25 -11.85 -2.86
N ASP A 102 -5.43 -12.24 -2.39
CA ASP A 102 -5.50 -13.41 -1.54
C ASP A 102 -5.00 -14.60 -2.35
N GLN A 103 -4.22 -15.49 -1.72
CA GLN A 103 -3.81 -16.70 -2.40
C GLN A 103 -5.08 -17.47 -2.72
N GLU A 104 -5.45 -17.54 -4.00
CA GLU A 104 -6.38 -18.57 -4.42
C GLU A 104 -5.78 -19.91 -3.96
N PRO A 105 -6.61 -20.80 -3.37
CA PRO A 105 -6.11 -22.12 -3.01
C PRO A 105 -5.43 -22.69 -4.25
N ALA A 106 -4.19 -23.16 -4.07
CA ALA A 106 -3.46 -23.79 -5.16
C ALA A 106 -4.39 -24.79 -5.84
N ILE A 107 -4.45 -24.79 -7.17
CA ILE A 107 -5.18 -25.84 -7.89
C ILE A 107 -4.47 -27.16 -7.55
N THR A 108 -4.98 -27.87 -6.55
CA THR A 108 -4.40 -29.12 -6.05
C THR A 108 -4.89 -30.34 -6.81
N HIS A 109 -5.91 -30.16 -7.65
CA HIS A 109 -6.54 -31.24 -8.38
C HIS A 109 -6.98 -30.76 -9.77
N ILE A 110 -6.63 -31.52 -10.79
CA ILE A 110 -7.10 -31.34 -12.16
C ILE A 110 -7.85 -32.62 -12.53
N GLU A 111 -9.15 -32.51 -12.81
CA GLU A 111 -9.92 -33.60 -13.38
C GLU A 111 -9.87 -33.55 -14.91
N VAL A 112 -9.16 -34.50 -15.50
CA VAL A 112 -9.17 -34.69 -16.95
C VAL A 112 -10.19 -35.77 -17.29
N VAL A 113 -11.31 -35.36 -17.88
CA VAL A 113 -12.32 -36.30 -18.39
C VAL A 113 -12.04 -36.57 -19.86
N LEU A 114 -11.40 -37.70 -20.14
CA LEU A 114 -11.24 -38.20 -21.51
C LEU A 114 -12.53 -38.90 -21.95
N ASN A 115 -12.87 -38.78 -23.23
CA ASN A 115 -14.06 -39.43 -23.83
C ASN A 115 -15.39 -39.03 -23.14
N TRP A 116 -15.54 -37.76 -22.74
CA TRP A 116 -16.69 -37.27 -21.98
C TRP A 116 -18.05 -37.54 -22.65
N PHE A 117 -18.12 -37.55 -23.99
CA PHE A 117 -19.33 -37.92 -24.73
C PHE A 117 -19.78 -39.37 -24.45
N SER A 118 -18.83 -40.31 -24.33
CA SER A 118 -19.13 -41.70 -24.00
C SER A 118 -19.55 -41.84 -22.54
N ALA A 119 -18.92 -41.09 -21.63
CA ALA A 119 -19.33 -41.03 -20.23
C ALA A 119 -20.74 -40.45 -20.05
N LEU A 120 -21.08 -39.40 -20.82
CA LEU A 120 -22.41 -38.79 -20.83
C LEU A 120 -23.47 -39.76 -21.34
N LYS A 121 -23.22 -40.47 -22.45
CA LYS A 121 -24.14 -41.47 -22.98
C LYS A 121 -24.43 -42.59 -21.96
N ARG A 122 -23.40 -43.08 -21.25
CA ARG A 122 -23.58 -44.09 -20.19
C ARG A 122 -24.43 -43.58 -19.02
N ARG A 123 -24.19 -42.34 -18.57
CA ARG A 123 -24.98 -41.73 -17.48
C ARG A 123 -26.42 -41.41 -17.87
N ALA A 124 -26.66 -41.06 -19.14
CA ALA A 124 -28.01 -40.86 -19.67
C ALA A 124 -28.76 -42.20 -19.83
N ALA A 125 -28.08 -43.27 -20.24
CA ALA A 125 -28.66 -44.60 -20.39
C ALA A 125 -29.00 -45.28 -19.05
N GLY A 126 -28.20 -45.06 -18.00
CA GLY A 126 -28.44 -45.61 -16.66
C GLY A 126 -29.47 -44.87 -15.81
N ARG A 127 -30.19 -43.89 -16.36
CA ARG A 127 -31.22 -43.10 -15.66
C ARG A 127 -32.64 -43.50 -16.06
N VAL A 128 -32.78 -44.61 -16.77
CA VAL A 128 -34.04 -45.23 -17.17
C VAL A 128 -34.19 -46.53 -16.39
N GLU A 129 -34.52 -46.41 -15.10
CA GLU A 129 -35.18 -47.44 -14.27
C GLU A 129 -36.08 -46.73 -13.27
#